data_AF-A0A1S8T5L7-F1
#
_entry.id   AF-A0A1S8T5L7-F1
#
_cell.length_a   1.000
_cell.length_b   1.000
_cell.length_c   1.000
_cell.angle_alpha   90.00
_cell.angle_beta   90.00
_cell.angle_gamma   90.00
#
_symmetry.space_group_name_H-M   'P 1'
#
loop_
_entity.id
_entity.type
_entity.pdbx_description
1 polymer ?
#
loop_
_entity_poly.entity_id
_entity_poly.type
_entity_poly.pdbx_seq_one_letter_code
_entity_poly.pdbx_strand_id
1 'polypeptide(L)'
;MDPIEQLKLNLQEKEYPYFEDIDLQNLLLVNGKNVSKASWRGCLLKAASDDQIKVGSIEVKSSNKDYWNNLAAIYKADYEAEQAALNPTAVSTGYRTSMRRADEI
;
A
#
# COMPACT_ATOMS: atom_id res chain seq x y z
N MET A 1 -12.22 6.54 -12.33
CA MET A 1 -11.48 5.32 -12.73
C MET A 1 -12.00 4.18 -11.87
N ASP A 2 -12.20 2.99 -12.43
CA ASP A 2 -12.69 1.82 -11.67
C ASP A 2 -11.60 1.35 -10.68
N PRO A 3 -11.91 1.10 -9.39
CA PRO A 3 -10.94 0.59 -8.42
C PRO A 3 -10.13 -0.61 -8.88
N ILE A 4 -10.72 -1.51 -9.66
CA ILE A 4 -10.00 -2.69 -10.15
C ILE A 4 -9.01 -2.34 -11.27
N GLU A 5 -9.38 -1.44 -12.17
CA GLU A 5 -8.49 -0.96 -13.23
C GLU A 5 -7.33 -0.14 -12.65
N GLN A 6 -7.58 0.63 -11.59
CA GLN A 6 -6.52 1.31 -10.85
C GLN A 6 -5.59 0.32 -10.14
N LEU A 7 -6.14 -0.74 -9.53
CA LEU A 7 -5.33 -1.77 -8.90
C LEU A 7 -4.44 -2.51 -9.92
N LYS A 8 -4.98 -2.86 -11.10
CA LYS A 8 -4.21 -3.45 -12.20
C LYS A 8 -3.06 -2.56 -12.65
N LEU A 9 -3.31 -1.26 -12.76
CA LEU A 9 -2.28 -0.29 -13.12
C LEU A 9 -1.19 -0.20 -12.05
N ASN A 10 -1.59 -0.08 -10.78
CA ASN A 10 -0.67 0.01 -9.63
C ASN A 10 0.21 -1.24 -9.51
N LEU A 11 -0.35 -2.42 -9.78
CA LEU A 11 0.38 -3.68 -9.77
C LEU A 11 1.09 -3.98 -11.09
N GLN A 12 0.94 -3.12 -12.10
CA GLN A 12 1.55 -3.26 -13.42
C GLN A 12 1.25 -4.61 -14.08
N GLU A 13 0.02 -5.11 -13.94
CA GLU A 13 -0.39 -6.43 -14.46
C GLU A 13 -0.25 -6.56 -15.98
N LYS A 14 -0.12 -5.44 -16.70
CA LYS A 14 0.19 -5.43 -18.14
C LYS A 14 1.64 -5.82 -18.45
N GLU A 15 2.60 -5.37 -17.65
CA GLU A 15 4.03 -5.64 -17.86
C GLU A 15 4.50 -6.87 -17.10
N TYR A 16 3.97 -7.07 -15.89
CA TYR A 16 4.31 -8.18 -15.00
C TYR A 16 3.03 -8.90 -14.58
N PRO A 17 2.39 -9.68 -15.47
CA PRO A 17 1.18 -10.41 -15.12
C PRO A 17 1.45 -11.40 -13.99
N TYR A 18 0.65 -11.34 -12.92
CA TYR A 18 0.79 -12.22 -11.76
C TYR A 18 -0.57 -12.64 -11.19
N PHE A 19 -1.55 -11.75 -11.14
CA PHE A 19 -2.87 -12.02 -10.60
C PHE A 19 -3.89 -12.23 -11.71
N GLU A 20 -4.83 -13.14 -11.50
CA GLU A 20 -6.04 -13.17 -12.32
C GLU A 20 -7.03 -12.09 -11.88
N ASP A 21 -7.98 -11.74 -12.76
CA ASP A 21 -9.01 -10.75 -12.46
C ASP A 21 -9.79 -11.08 -11.17
N ILE A 22 -10.06 -12.36 -10.93
CA ILE A 22 -10.75 -12.82 -9.71
C ILE A 22 -9.90 -12.61 -8.46
N ASP A 23 -8.59 -12.79 -8.55
CA ASP A 23 -7.67 -12.58 -7.44
C ASP A 23 -7.58 -11.09 -7.09
N LEU A 24 -7.57 -10.23 -8.10
CA LEU A 24 -7.59 -8.77 -7.91
C LEU A 24 -8.90 -8.30 -7.26
N GLN A 25 -10.04 -8.86 -7.67
CA GLN A 25 -11.33 -8.59 -7.03
C GLN A 25 -11.32 -9.02 -5.55
N ASN A 26 -10.82 -10.23 -5.29
CA ASN A 26 -10.70 -10.75 -3.92
C ASN A 26 -9.73 -9.90 -3.09
N LEU A 27 -8.59 -9.49 -3.67
CA LEU A 27 -7.60 -8.65 -3.01
C LEU A 27 -8.18 -7.28 -2.62
N LEU A 28 -9.01 -6.67 -3.47
CA LEU A 28 -9.75 -5.47 -3.11
C LEU A 28 -10.74 -5.73 -1.98
N LEU A 29 -11.53 -6.80 -2.09
CA LEU A 29 -12.57 -7.12 -1.12
C LEU A 29 -12.00 -7.30 0.29
N VAL A 30 -10.97 -8.12 0.44
CA VAL A 30 -10.34 -8.39 1.76
C VAL A 30 -9.63 -7.18 2.34
N ASN A 31 -9.27 -6.20 1.51
CA ASN A 31 -8.66 -4.94 1.94
C ASN A 31 -9.69 -3.80 2.09
N GLY A 32 -10.97 -4.12 2.22
CA GLY A 32 -12.03 -3.14 2.48
C GLY A 32 -12.29 -2.21 1.30
N LYS A 33 -12.05 -2.68 0.07
CA LYS A 33 -12.12 -1.90 -1.18
C LYS A 33 -11.20 -0.68 -1.21
N ASN A 34 -10.18 -0.63 -0.35
CA ASN A 34 -9.17 0.42 -0.37
C ASN A 34 -8.06 0.03 -1.37
N VAL A 35 -7.92 0.83 -2.43
CA VAL A 35 -6.97 0.56 -3.53
C VAL A 35 -5.53 0.66 -3.06
N SER A 36 -5.18 1.65 -2.22
CA SER A 36 -3.82 1.86 -1.70
C SER A 36 -3.37 0.67 -0.85
N LYS A 37 -4.24 0.18 0.04
CA LYS A 37 -3.99 -1.01 0.86
C LYS A 37 -3.88 -2.28 0.03
N ALA A 38 -4.77 -2.46 -0.96
CA ALA A 38 -4.71 -3.60 -1.86
C ALA A 38 -3.44 -3.59 -2.72
N SER A 39 -3.02 -2.41 -3.19
CA SER A 39 -1.77 -2.23 -3.97
C SER A 39 -0.55 -2.57 -3.13
N TRP A 40 -0.50 -2.08 -1.89
CA TRP A 40 0.55 -2.44 -0.93
C TRP A 40 0.66 -3.96 -0.74
N ARG A 41 -0.48 -4.64 -0.49
CA ARG A 41 -0.51 -6.10 -0.32
C ARG A 41 -0.12 -6.86 -1.58
N GLY A 42 -0.60 -6.42 -2.75
CA GLY A 42 -0.26 -7.04 -4.03
C GLY A 42 1.24 -6.94 -4.35
N CYS A 43 1.87 -5.79 -4.11
CA CYS A 43 3.31 -5.62 -4.29
C CYS A 43 4.11 -6.60 -3.41
N LEU A 44 3.72 -6.80 -2.14
CA LEU A 44 4.40 -7.76 -1.25
C LEU A 44 4.30 -9.21 -1.76
N LEU A 45 3.16 -9.60 -2.34
CA LEU A 45 2.97 -10.94 -2.91
C LEU A 45 3.86 -11.16 -4.15
N LYS A 46 3.98 -10.14 -5.01
CA LYS A 46 4.88 -10.17 -6.17
C LYS A 46 6.34 -10.25 -5.73
N ALA A 47 6.73 -9.45 -4.72
CA ALA A 47 8.06 -9.49 -4.13
C ALA A 47 8.42 -10.88 -3.56
N ALA A 48 7.47 -11.57 -2.93
CA ALA A 48 7.67 -12.90 -2.38
C ALA A 48 7.82 -13.99 -3.45
N SER A 49 7.25 -13.77 -4.64
CA SER A 49 7.28 -14.72 -5.76
C SER A 49 8.51 -14.56 -6.64
N ASP A 50 9.09 -13.37 -6.67
CA ASP A 50 10.28 -13.05 -7.46
C ASP A 50 11.53 -13.82 -6.99
N ASP A 51 11.64 -14.16 -5.69
CA ASP A 51 12.70 -15.02 -5.14
C ASP A 51 12.63 -16.49 -5.63
N GLN A 52 11.50 -16.94 -6.19
CA GLN A 52 11.26 -18.37 -6.48
C GLN A 52 11.40 -18.78 -7.95
N ILE A 53 11.66 -17.87 -8.90
CA ILE A 53 11.70 -18.22 -10.32
C ILE A 53 13.14 -18.35 -10.84
N LYS A 54 13.75 -19.51 -10.57
CA LYS A 54 14.78 -20.10 -11.43
C LYS A 54 14.27 -21.45 -11.94
N VAL A 55 13.44 -21.42 -12.98
CA VAL A 55 13.00 -22.64 -13.68
C VAL A 55 13.42 -22.56 -15.15
N GLY A 56 14.65 -23.00 -15.44
CA GLY A 56 15.14 -23.22 -16.80
C GLY A 56 15.53 -21.96 -17.60
N SER A 57 16.04 -22.18 -18.82
CA SER A 57 16.63 -21.18 -19.74
C SER A 57 15.66 -20.14 -20.31
N ILE A 58 14.53 -19.87 -19.63
CA ILE A 58 13.55 -18.87 -20.03
C ILE A 58 13.58 -17.76 -18.98
N GLU A 59 14.31 -16.70 -19.27
CA GLU A 59 14.30 -15.46 -18.48
C GLU A 59 12.95 -14.75 -18.72
N VAL A 60 11.98 -14.99 -17.84
CA VAL A 60 10.84 -14.08 -17.70
C VAL A 60 11.41 -12.75 -17.17
N LYS A 61 10.94 -11.62 -17.70
CA LYS A 61 11.29 -10.28 -17.19
C LYS A 61 10.81 -10.17 -15.74
N SER A 62 11.62 -10.65 -14.81
CA SER A 62 11.41 -10.55 -13.38
C SER A 62 11.89 -9.17 -12.95
N SER A 63 11.02 -8.46 -12.27
CA SER A 63 11.37 -7.21 -11.60
C SER A 63 11.86 -7.59 -10.21
N ASN A 64 13.14 -7.32 -9.93
CA ASN A 64 13.79 -7.69 -8.67
C ASN A 64 12.89 -7.42 -7.46
N LYS A 65 12.82 -8.36 -6.52
CA LYS A 65 12.13 -8.23 -5.22
C LYS A 65 12.20 -6.83 -4.56
N ASP A 66 13.36 -6.17 -4.59
CA ASP A 66 13.53 -4.82 -4.04
C ASP A 66 12.64 -3.77 -4.72
N TYR A 67 12.41 -3.89 -6.03
CA TYR A 67 11.48 -3.02 -6.77
C TYR A 67 10.09 -3.08 -6.16
N TRP A 68 9.56 -4.29 -5.99
CA TRP A 68 8.24 -4.51 -5.41
C TRP A 68 8.16 -4.09 -3.95
N ASN A 69 9.22 -4.29 -3.17
CA ASN A 69 9.28 -3.83 -1.77
C ASN A 69 9.27 -2.29 -1.68
N ASN A 70 10.01 -1.61 -2.56
CA ASN A 70 10.01 -0.14 -2.60
C ASN A 70 8.65 0.41 -3.01
N LEU A 71 8.01 -0.19 -4.02
CA LEU A 71 6.67 0.20 -4.45
C LEU A 71 5.61 -0.07 -3.36
N ALA A 72 5.72 -1.20 -2.66
CA ALA A 72 4.91 -1.54 -1.49
C ALA A 72 5.02 -0.47 -0.39
N ALA A 73 6.22 0.04 -0.13
CA ALA A 73 6.45 1.08 0.87
C ALA A 73 5.75 2.41 0.52
N ILE A 74 5.73 2.79 -0.76
CA ILE A 74 5.03 3.98 -1.25
C ILE A 74 3.52 3.84 -0.97
N TYR A 75 2.90 2.75 -1.42
CA TYR A 75 1.47 2.54 -1.22
C TYR A 75 1.07 2.37 0.25
N LYS A 76 1.98 1.86 1.09
CA LYS A 76 1.78 1.84 2.54
C LYS A 76 1.69 3.25 3.11
N ALA A 77 2.60 4.14 2.72
CA ALA A 77 2.60 5.53 3.18
C ALA A 77 1.34 6.28 2.74
N ASP A 78 0.88 6.08 1.50
CA ASP A 78 -0.37 6.65 0.99
C ASP A 78 -1.58 6.15 1.80
N TYR A 79 -1.66 4.84 2.06
CA TYR A 79 -2.71 4.27 2.90
C TYR A 79 -2.68 4.83 4.33
N GLU A 80 -1.50 4.96 4.94
CA GLU A 80 -1.35 5.54 6.29
C GLU A 80 -1.79 7.01 6.31
N ALA A 81 -1.47 7.79 5.28
CA ALA A 81 -1.93 9.17 5.13
C ALA A 81 -3.45 9.28 4.96
N GLU A 82 -4.06 8.41 4.15
CA GLU A 82 -5.52 8.31 4.00
C GLU A 82 -6.20 8.02 5.34
N GLN A 83 -5.68 7.05 6.09
CA GLN A 83 -6.22 6.66 7.40
C GLN A 83 -6.07 7.78 8.43
N ALA A 84 -4.95 8.52 8.42
CA ALA A 84 -4.74 9.67 9.28
C ALA A 84 -5.72 10.82 8.98
N ALA A 85 -6.06 11.04 7.70
CA ALA A 85 -7.05 12.03 7.31
C ALA A 85 -8.47 11.66 7.77
N LEU A 86 -8.81 10.36 7.79
CA LEU A 86 -10.11 9.87 8.25
C LEU A 86 -10.28 9.93 9.77
N ASN A 87 -9.19 9.77 10.54
CA ASN A 87 -9.17 9.87 12.00
C ASN A 87 -8.20 10.97 12.47
N PRO A 88 -8.60 12.26 12.40
CA PRO A 88 -7.75 13.38 12.79
C PRO A 88 -7.43 13.44 14.29
N THR A 89 -8.04 12.58 15.12
CA THR A 89 -7.92 12.57 16.59
C THR A 89 -6.63 11.93 17.13
N ALA A 90 -5.78 11.32 16.30
CA ALA A 90 -4.57 10.62 16.77
C ALA A 90 -3.32 11.52 16.95
N VAL A 91 -3.36 12.79 16.53
CA VAL A 91 -2.24 13.72 16.72
C VAL A 91 -2.71 14.99 17.46
N SER A 92 -3.21 14.81 18.68
CA SER A 92 -3.14 15.89 19.67
C SER A 92 -1.73 15.91 20.25
N THR A 93 -0.77 16.39 19.45
CA THR A 93 0.46 16.98 20.00
C THR A 93 0.00 18.18 20.81
N GLY A 94 -0.18 17.95 22.11
CA GLY A 94 -0.72 18.94 23.03
C GLY A 94 0.11 20.20 23.02
N TYR A 95 -0.47 21.29 22.51
CA TYR A 95 -0.04 22.61 22.96
C TYR A 95 -0.36 22.69 24.45
N ARG A 96 0.67 22.50 25.28
CA ARG A 96 0.60 22.81 26.71
C ARG A 96 0.44 24.33 26.84
N THR A 97 -0.79 24.81 26.71
CA THR A 97 -1.19 26.13 27.20
C THR A 97 -1.15 26.06 28.72
N SER A 98 0.02 26.30 29.30
CA SER A 98 0.14 26.58 30.73
C SER A 98 -0.29 28.03 30.96
N MET A 99 -1.61 28.27 31.02
CA MET A 99 -2.13 29.50 31.62
C MET A 99 -1.91 29.42 33.13
N ARG A 100 -0.88 30.10 33.64
CA ARG A 100 -0.79 30.40 35.08
C ARG A 100 -1.90 31.40 35.40
N ARG A 101 -2.69 31.13 36.44
CA ARG A 101 -3.61 32.14 36.98
C ARG A 101 -2.77 33.28 37.54
N ALA A 102 -2.90 34.47 36.93
CA ALA A 102 -2.35 35.70 37.47
C ALA A 102 -3.40 36.30 38.40
N ASP A 103 -3.51 35.78 39.62
CA ASP A 103 -4.08 36.52 40.74
C ASP A 103 -3.66 35.85 42.06
N GLU A 104 -2.56 36.34 42.64
CA GLU A 104 -2.31 36.29 44.07
C GLU A 104 -2.10 37.75 44.50
N ILE A 105 -3.15 38.36 45.06
CA ILE A 105 -3.09 39.58 45.89
C ILE A 105 -3.93 39.33 47.14
#